data_AF-A0A7J6VD27-F1
#
_entry.id   AF-A0A7J6VD27-F1
#
_cell.length_a   1.000
_cell.length_b   1.000
_cell.length_c   1.000
_cell.angle_alpha   90.00
_cell.angle_beta   90.00
_cell.angle_gamma   90.00
#
_symmetry.space_group_name_H-M   'P 1'
#
loop_
_entity.id
_entity.type
_entity.pdbx_description
1 polymer ?
#
loop_
_entity_poly.entity_id
_entity_poly.type
_entity_poly.pdbx_seq_one_letter_code
_entity_poly.pdbx_strand_id
1 'polypeptide(L)' 'MSRNMLAVLTWVFLWWLTEAVPMPITSMAPLFLFPLFGIATADHVAKTYMDDVIALVLGSFILALAVEHYNIHRRLALN' A
#
# COMPACT_ATOMS: atom_id res chain seq x y z
N MET A 1 22.94 2.44 -12.02
CA MET A 1 21.52 2.23 -11.64
C MET A 1 21.27 0.87 -11.00
N SER A 2 21.72 -0.25 -11.59
CA SER A 2 21.46 -1.61 -11.06
C SER A 2 21.88 -1.84 -9.61
N ARG A 3 23.05 -1.35 -9.18
CA ARG A 3 23.53 -1.52 -7.78
C ARG A 3 22.61 -0.89 -6.73
N ASN A 4 22.09 0.31 -6.99
CA ASN A 4 21.20 1.01 -6.04
C ASN A 4 19.86 0.27 -5.94
N MET A 5 19.34 -0.24 -7.06
CA MET A 5 18.12 -1.04 -7.08
C MET A 5 18.27 -2.34 -6.28
N LEU A 6 19.38 -3.05 -6.46
CA LEU A 6 19.68 -4.26 -5.68
C LEU A 6 19.80 -3.96 -4.18
N ALA A 7 20.46 -2.87 -3.80
CA ALA A 7 20.58 -2.46 -2.40
C ALA A 7 19.22 -2.21 -1.75
N VAL A 8 18.31 -1.48 -2.43
CA VAL A 8 16.97 -1.23 -1.91
C VAL A 8 16.15 -2.52 -1.84
N LEU A 9 16.25 -3.40 -2.84
CA LEU A 9 15.56 -4.69 -2.81
C LEU A 9 16.01 -5.56 -1.63
N THR A 10 17.32 -5.68 -1.40
CA THR A 10 17.85 -6.42 -0.24
C THR A 10 17.40 -5.79 1.07
N TRP A 11 17.35 -4.46 1.15
CA TRP A 11 16.88 -3.74 2.35
C TRP A 11 15.41 -4.04 2.65
N VAL A 12 14.53 -3.88 1.67
CA VAL A 12 13.08 -4.16 1.82
C VAL A 12 12.86 -5.65 2.15
N PHE A 13 13.62 -6.54 1.51
CA PHE A 13 13.56 -7.97 1.79
C PHE A 13 14.00 -8.31 3.22
N LEU A 14 15.06 -7.68 3.73
CA LEU A 14 15.49 -7.84 5.11
C LEU A 14 14.42 -7.37 6.09
N TRP A 15 13.77 -6.23 5.85
CA TRP A 15 12.68 -5.75 6.69
C TRP A 15 11.45 -6.65 6.66
N TRP A 16 11.14 -7.28 5.52
CA TRP A 16 10.10 -8.31 5.44
C TRP A 16 10.46 -9.54 6.27
N LEU A 17 11.69 -10.03 6.16
CA LEU A 17 12.10 -11.27 6.81
C LEU A 17 12.29 -11.11 8.33
N THR A 18 12.74 -9.93 8.75
CA THR A 18 12.97 -9.61 10.17
C THR A 18 11.74 -9.07 10.89
N GLU A 19 10.68 -8.74 10.15
CA GLU A 19 9.49 -8.04 10.66
C GLU A 19 9.84 -6.84 11.57
N ALA A 20 10.97 -6.17 11.29
CA ALA A 20 11.51 -5.11 12.14
C ALA A 20 10.57 -3.91 12.27
N VAL A 21 9.68 -3.73 11.28
CA VAL A 21 8.64 -2.70 11.22
C VAL A 21 7.33 -3.31 10.73
N PRO A 22 6.17 -2.73 11.12
CA PRO A 22 4.87 -3.14 10.61
C PRO A 22 4.85 -3.26 9.09
N MET A 23 4.21 -4.31 8.57
CA MET A 23 4.12 -4.59 7.14
C MET A 23 3.73 -3.37 6.27
N PRO A 24 2.78 -2.49 6.67
CA PRO A 24 2.48 -1.28 5.90
C PRO A 24 3.69 -0.37 5.71
N ILE A 25 4.53 -0.22 6.74
CA ILE A 25 5.71 0.65 6.71
C ILE A 25 6.77 0.06 5.78
N THR A 26 7.00 -1.25 5.84
CA THR A 26 7.94 -1.93 4.94
C THR A 26 7.51 -1.78 3.48
N SER A 27 6.22 -1.95 3.20
CA SER A 27 5.67 -1.76 1.86
C SER A 27 5.74 -0.31 1.38
N MET A 28 5.83 0.68 2.27
CA MET A 28 6.03 2.10 1.92
C MET A 28 7.50 2.48 1.76
N ALA A 29 8.46 1.64 2.15
CA ALA A 29 9.89 1.96 2.06
C ALA A 29 10.37 2.37 0.65
N PRO A 30 9.95 1.70 -0.45
CA PRO A 30 10.31 2.11 -1.81
C PRO A 30 9.87 3.54 -2.16
N LEU A 31 8.77 4.03 -1.60
CA LEU A 31 8.26 5.39 -1.81
C LEU A 31 9.31 6.47 -1.49
N PHE A 32 10.14 6.21 -0.47
CA PHE A 32 11.18 7.13 -0.03
C PHE A 32 12.56 6.74 -0.56
N LEU A 33 12.88 5.45 -0.58
CA LEU A 33 14.20 4.96 -0.97
C LEU A 33 14.46 5.14 -2.47
N PHE A 34 13.46 4.93 -3.33
CA PHE A 34 13.67 5.06 -4.79
C PHE A 34 13.98 6.50 -5.21
N PRO A 35 13.26 7.54 -4.75
CA PRO A 35 13.63 8.92 -5.03
C PRO A 35 14.95 9.33 -4.38
N LEU A 36 15.22 8.88 -3.14
CA LEU A 36 16.44 9.22 -2.41
C LEU A 36 17.71 8.73 -3.12
N PHE A 37 17.66 7.53 -3.70
CA PHE A 37 18.78 6.94 -4.43
C PHE A 37 18.78 7.25 -5.95
N GLY A 38 17.88 8.12 -6.41
CA GLY A 38 17.77 8.54 -7.81
C GLY A 38 17.37 7.40 -8.77
N ILE A 39 16.65 6.40 -8.28
CA ILE A 39 16.20 5.23 -9.07
C ILE A 39 14.96 5.60 -9.89
N ALA A 40 14.00 6.30 -9.27
CA ALA A 40 12.77 6.77 -9.90
C ALA A 40 12.36 8.12 -9.29
N THR A 41 11.58 8.93 -10.03
CA THR A 41 11.09 10.20 -9.51
C THR A 41 10.00 9.97 -8.46
N ALA A 42 9.87 10.88 -7.49
CA ALA A 42 8.84 10.79 -6.46
C ALA A 42 7.42 10.71 -7.05
N ASP A 43 7.16 11.48 -8.11
CA ASP A 43 5.87 11.44 -8.82
C ASP A 43 5.58 10.07 -9.45
N HIS A 44 6.60 9.44 -10.05
CA HIS A 44 6.42 8.12 -10.66
C HIS A 44 6.15 7.05 -9.61
N VAL A 45 6.89 7.06 -8.50
CA VAL A 45 6.69 6.08 -7.43
C VAL A 45 5.34 6.31 -6.75
N ALA A 46 4.95 7.56 -6.47
CA ALA A 46 3.66 7.88 -5.86
C ALA A 46 2.47 7.41 -6.71
N LYS A 47 2.55 7.52 -8.04
CA LYS A 47 1.53 6.98 -8.95
C LYS A 47 1.34 5.47 -8.80
N THR A 48 2.40 4.71 -8.58
CA THR A 48 2.31 3.25 -8.35
C THR A 48 1.56 2.91 -7.06
N TYR A 49 1.58 3.78 -6.03
CA TYR A 49 0.82 3.58 -4.79
C TYR A 49 -0.65 4.04 -4.88
N MET A 50 -1.02 4.76 -5.94
CA MET A 50 -2.37 5.27 -6.18
C MET A 50 -2.91 4.75 -7.51
N ASP A 51 -2.53 3.52 -7.88
CA ASP A 51 -3.04 2.86 -9.07
C ASP A 51 -4.54 2.58 -8.94
N ASP A 52 -5.24 2.49 -10.08
CA ASP A 52 -6.69 2.27 -10.14
C ASP A 52 -7.13 1.03 -9.34
N VAL A 53 -6.30 -0.02 -9.31
CA VAL A 53 -6.58 -1.23 -8.53
C VAL A 53 -6.60 -0.92 -7.03
N ILE A 54 -5.63 -0.15 -6.54
CA ILE A 54 -5.54 0.24 -5.12
C ILE A 54 -6.74 1.12 -4.75
N ALA A 55 -7.07 2.08 -5.61
CA ALA A 55 -8.24 2.94 -5.42
C ALA A 55 -9.55 2.15 -5.36
N LEU A 56 -9.72 1.15 -6.24
CA LEU A 56 -10.89 0.28 -6.25
C LEU A 56 -11.00 -0.56 -4.96
N VAL A 57 -9.88 -1.11 -4.50
CA VAL A 57 -9.82 -1.88 -3.25
C VAL A 57 -10.13 -1.01 -2.03
N LEU A 58 -9.58 0.22 -1.97
CA LEU A 58 -9.94 1.16 -0.92
C LEU A 58 -11.43 1.52 -0.98
N GLY A 59 -11.96 1.77 -2.17
CA GLY A 59 -13.39 2.02 -2.39
C GLY A 59 -14.29 0.87 -1.93
N SER A 60 -13.89 -0.38 -2.17
CA SER A 60 -14.66 -1.55 -1.74
C SER A 60 -14.67 -1.69 -0.21
N PHE A 61 -13.56 -1.42 0.47
CA PHE A 61 -13.50 -1.37 1.93
C PHE A 61 -14.37 -0.25 2.51
N ILE A 62 -14.31 0.95 1.93
CA ILE A 62 -15.16 2.08 2.34
C ILE A 62 -16.64 1.71 2.19
N LEU A 63 -17.02 1.07 1.08
CA LEU A 63 -18.39 0.63 0.83
C LEU A 63 -18.83 -0.47 1.81
N ALA A 64 -17.98 -1.45 2.11
CA ALA A 64 -18.27 -2.49 3.11
C ALA A 64 -18.50 -1.88 4.51
N LEU A 65 -17.66 -0.94 4.93
CA LEU A 65 -17.81 -0.21 6.19
C LEU A 65 -19.08 0.63 6.22
N ALA A 66 -19.44 1.28 5.10
CA ALA A 66 -20.68 2.03 5.01
C ALA A 66 -21.90 1.10 5.17
N VAL A 67 -21.90 -0.07 4.54
CA VAL A 67 -22.97 -1.07 4.69
C VAL A 67 -23.08 -1.56 6.14
N GLU A 68 -21.95 -1.82 6.80
CA GLU A 68 -21.89 -2.20 8.22
C GLU A 68 -22.45 -1.09 9.12
N HIS A 69 -22.04 0.16 8.91
CA HIS A 69 -22.48 1.31 9.70
C HIS A 69 -24.00 1.57 9.57
N TYR A 70 -24.54 1.45 8.36
CA TYR A 70 -25.99 1.60 8.12
C TYR A 70 -26.81 0.37 8.54
N ASN A 71 -26.16 -0.69 9.04
CA ASN A 71 -26.78 -1.93 9.52
C ASN A 71 -27.87 -2.43 8.56
N ILE A 72 -27.60 -2.33 7.25
CA ILE A 72 -28.58 -2.64 6.20
C ILE A 72 -29.02 -4.12 6.31
N HIS A 73 -28.15 -4.98 6.84
CA HIS A 73 -28.44 -6.36 7.21
C HIS A 73 -29.63 -6.49 8.18
N ARG A 74 -29.82 -5.55 9.12
CA ARG A 74 -30.94 -5.55 10.07
C ARG A 74 -32.22 -4.95 9.50
N ARG A 75 -32.13 -4.00 8.56
CA ARG A 75 -33.30 -3.46 7.84
C ARG A 75 -33.85 -4.44 6.80
N LEU A 76 -33.00 -5.22 6.14
CA LEU A 76 -33.41 -6.26 5.18
C LEU A 76 -33.95 -7.53 5.87
N ALA A 77 -33.64 -7.77 7.14
CA ALA A 77 -34.15 -8.91 7.90
C ALA A 77 -35.50 -8.65 8.61
N LEU A 78 -35.95 -7.39 8.65
CA LEU A 78 -37.21 -6.97 9.29
C LEU A 78 -38.34 -6.69 8.28
N ASN A 79 -38.04 -6.73 6.97
CA ASN A 79 -39.00 -6.76 5.87
C ASN A 79 -38.96 -8.13 5.19
#